data_AF-A0A9X3IYJ4-F1
#
_entry.id   AF-A0A9X3IYJ4-F1
#
_cell.length_a   1.000
_cell.length_b   1.000
_cell.length_c   1.000
_cell.angle_alpha   90.00
_cell.angle_beta   90.00
_cell.angle_gamma   90.00
#
_symmetry.space_group_name_H-M   'P 1'
#
loop_
_entity.id
_entity.type
_entity.pdbx_description
1 polymer ?
#
loop_
_entity_poly.entity_id
_entity_poly.type
_entity_poly.pdbx_seq_one_letter_code
_entity_poly.pdbx_strand_id
1 'polypeptide(L)'
;MTIQRLGSSGRPLATWSPDKAYRYTLRRVWHTPLVAEGDPRELAWLMLNPSTADEFASDATIRRCIGFSQREGFDELVVVNVYALRSTDPRGLWRAADPVGPHNDSAIAEVLARVQLVVCAWGANARPDRLCRIGELLRPVAARVRCLGTTQGGAPLHPLRLPKDTPLQAFDPEVLCGR
;
A
#
# COMPACT_ATOMS: atom_id res chain seq x y z
N MET A 1 0.48 24.48 -10.98
CA MET A 1 1.56 23.47 -11.17
C MET A 1 1.89 22.92 -9.80
N THR A 2 1.42 21.72 -9.45
CA THR A 2 1.67 21.12 -8.13
C THR A 2 3.11 20.62 -8.10
N ILE A 3 3.96 21.26 -7.29
CA ILE A 3 5.35 20.84 -7.11
C ILE A 3 5.34 19.44 -6.46
N GLN A 4 5.67 18.41 -7.22
CA GLN A 4 5.85 17.05 -6.70
C GLN A 4 7.27 16.94 -6.14
N ARG A 5 7.38 16.62 -4.84
CA ARG A 5 8.70 16.36 -4.24
C ARG A 5 9.18 14.98 -4.69
N LEU A 6 10.38 14.93 -5.26
CA LEU A 6 11.02 13.68 -5.65
C LEU A 6 11.80 13.09 -4.47
N GLY A 7 11.75 11.77 -4.32
CA GLY A 7 12.68 11.02 -3.49
C GLY A 7 14.05 10.89 -4.16
N SER A 8 15.02 10.30 -3.46
CA SER A 8 16.38 10.05 -3.98
C SER A 8 16.40 9.25 -5.29
N SER A 9 15.37 8.45 -5.56
CA SER A 9 15.18 7.71 -6.81
C SER A 9 14.57 8.53 -7.96
N GLY A 10 14.39 9.84 -7.80
CA GLY A 10 13.75 10.70 -8.80
C GLY A 10 12.24 10.49 -8.95
N ARG A 11 11.63 9.65 -8.10
CA ARG A 11 10.18 9.35 -8.11
C ARG A 11 9.43 10.22 -7.09
N PRO A 12 8.19 10.67 -7.37
CA PRO A 12 7.42 11.48 -6.43
C PRO A 12 7.17 10.77 -5.09
N LEU A 13 7.33 11.49 -3.98
CA LEU A 13 7.06 10.98 -2.62
C LEU A 13 5.58 10.72 -2.35
N ALA A 14 4.69 11.35 -3.11
CA ALA A 14 3.28 11.02 -3.19
C ALA A 14 2.73 11.40 -4.57
N THR A 15 1.74 10.67 -5.05
CA THR A 15 1.01 11.00 -6.27
C THR A 15 -0.47 11.17 -5.98
N TRP A 16 -1.06 12.19 -6.60
CA TRP A 16 -2.39 12.70 -6.26
C TRP A 16 -3.19 12.97 -7.53
N SER A 17 -4.52 12.95 -7.42
CA SER A 17 -5.39 13.64 -8.38
C SER A 17 -5.17 15.17 -8.31
N PRO A 18 -5.53 15.93 -9.37
CA PRO A 18 -5.34 17.39 -9.38
C PRO A 18 -6.02 18.12 -8.21
N ASP A 19 -7.19 17.64 -7.78
CA ASP A 19 -7.98 18.16 -6.65
C ASP A 19 -7.54 17.61 -5.28
N LYS A 20 -6.53 16.73 -5.25
CA LYS A 20 -6.06 15.98 -4.07
C LYS A 20 -7.13 15.13 -3.38
N ALA A 21 -8.27 14.86 -4.03
CA ALA A 21 -9.28 13.95 -3.50
C ALA A 21 -8.77 12.50 -3.45
N TYR A 22 -7.93 12.11 -4.40
CA TYR A 22 -7.36 10.77 -4.52
C TYR A 22 -5.85 10.78 -4.30
N ARG A 23 -5.32 9.83 -3.52
CA ARG A 23 -3.88 9.54 -3.42
C ARG A 23 -3.59 8.17 -3.99
N TYR A 24 -2.80 8.14 -5.05
CA TYR A 24 -2.47 6.89 -5.74
C TYR A 24 -1.26 6.19 -5.12
N THR A 25 -0.22 6.94 -4.76
CA THR A 25 0.96 6.38 -4.10
C THR A 25 1.47 7.28 -2.97
N LEU A 26 2.17 6.67 -2.01
CA LEU A 26 2.93 7.35 -0.96
C LEU A 26 4.23 6.59 -0.72
N ARG A 27 5.38 7.27 -0.75
CA ARG A 27 6.70 6.65 -0.60
C ARG A 27 7.44 7.15 0.62
N ARG A 28 8.25 6.26 1.21
CA ARG A 28 9.25 6.61 2.22
C ARG A 28 10.54 5.89 1.92
N VAL A 29 11.64 6.61 2.00
CA VAL A 29 13.00 6.10 1.78
C VAL A 29 13.79 6.39 3.05
N TRP A 30 14.56 5.41 3.51
CA TRP A 30 15.48 5.58 4.65
C TRP A 30 16.90 5.12 4.33
N HIS A 31 17.11 4.48 3.18
CA HIS A 31 18.44 4.19 2.69
C HIS A 31 19.11 5.44 2.10
N THR A 32 20.27 5.81 2.63
CA THR A 32 21.13 6.85 2.04
C THR A 32 22.21 6.22 1.17
N PRO A 33 22.33 6.58 -0.11
CA PRO A 33 23.18 5.93 -1.12
C PRO A 33 24.70 6.10 -0.91
N LEU A 34 25.16 6.49 0.28
CA LEU A 34 26.58 6.71 0.54
C LEU A 34 27.38 5.41 0.71
N VAL A 35 26.74 4.23 0.80
CA VAL A 35 27.47 2.99 1.15
C VAL A 35 26.95 1.68 0.54
N ALA A 36 25.78 1.60 -0.09
CA ALA A 36 25.28 0.30 -0.58
C ALA A 36 25.49 0.10 -2.08
N GLU A 37 26.17 -1.01 -2.40
CA GLU A 37 26.20 -1.57 -3.74
C GLU A 37 24.84 -2.25 -4.04
N GLY A 38 24.19 -1.84 -5.15
CA GLY A 38 22.96 -2.46 -5.66
C GLY A 38 21.74 -1.52 -5.72
N ASP A 39 20.70 -1.95 -6.45
CA ASP A 39 19.43 -1.23 -6.53
C ASP A 39 18.67 -1.33 -5.19
N PRO A 40 18.07 -0.22 -4.69
CA PRO A 40 17.35 -0.23 -3.43
C PRO A 40 16.15 -1.19 -3.47
N ARG A 41 15.98 -1.96 -2.40
CA ARG A 41 14.86 -2.92 -2.26
C ARG A 41 13.61 -2.19 -1.79
N GLU A 42 12.54 -2.35 -2.55
CA GLU A 42 11.27 -1.68 -2.29
C GLU A 42 10.15 -2.66 -1.93
N LEU A 43 9.44 -2.35 -0.83
CA LEU A 43 8.29 -3.11 -0.36
C LEU A 43 7.00 -2.32 -0.59
N ALA A 44 6.01 -2.95 -1.23
CA ALA A 44 4.67 -2.38 -1.34
C ALA A 44 3.79 -2.74 -0.15
N TRP A 45 3.05 -1.77 0.38
CA TRP A 45 1.91 -1.99 1.25
C TRP A 45 0.62 -1.73 0.48
N LEU A 46 -0.28 -2.70 0.44
CA LEU A 46 -1.63 -2.54 -0.09
C LEU A 46 -2.62 -2.36 1.06
N MET A 47 -3.00 -1.11 1.28
CA MET A 47 -3.81 -0.66 2.43
C MET A 47 -5.25 -0.36 2.00
N LEU A 48 -6.14 0.02 2.92
CA LEU A 48 -7.55 0.27 2.58
C LEU A 48 -7.73 1.55 1.76
N ASN A 49 -7.42 2.69 2.36
CA ASN A 49 -7.58 4.01 1.78
C ASN A 49 -6.60 5.02 2.39
N PRO A 50 -6.23 6.07 1.64
CA PRO A 50 -5.43 7.18 2.16
C PRO A 50 -6.11 7.90 3.33
N SER A 51 -5.34 8.18 4.39
CA SER A 51 -5.74 9.06 5.49
C SER A 51 -4.92 10.37 5.44
N THR A 52 -4.26 10.75 6.53
CA THR A 52 -3.61 12.07 6.68
C THR A 52 -2.17 12.15 6.20
N ALA A 53 -1.45 11.03 6.02
CA ALA A 53 -0.07 11.08 5.55
C ALA A 53 0.06 11.75 4.17
N ASP A 54 1.18 12.42 3.89
CA ASP A 54 1.42 13.09 2.62
C ASP A 54 2.91 13.04 2.24
N GLU A 55 3.35 13.82 1.25
CA GLU A 55 4.77 13.90 0.87
C GLU A 55 5.70 14.43 1.99
N PHE A 56 5.17 14.96 3.10
CA PHE A 56 5.93 15.55 4.21
C PHE A 56 5.85 14.73 5.51
N ALA A 57 4.67 14.24 5.85
CA ALA A 57 4.37 13.68 7.17
C ALA A 57 3.86 12.23 7.09
N SER A 58 4.37 11.39 7.98
CA SER A 58 3.88 10.01 8.19
C SER A 58 2.86 9.98 9.33
N ASP A 59 1.72 9.34 9.12
CA ASP A 59 0.79 9.03 10.20
C ASP A 59 1.23 7.79 11.01
N ALA A 60 0.45 7.41 12.02
CA ALA A 60 0.76 6.26 12.88
C ALA A 60 0.83 4.94 12.09
N THR A 61 -0.03 4.76 11.10
CA THR A 61 -0.06 3.56 10.26
C THR A 61 1.19 3.48 9.39
N ILE A 62 1.55 4.58 8.72
CA ILE A 62 2.76 4.64 7.90
C ILE A 62 4.02 4.37 8.74
N ARG A 63 4.09 4.89 9.97
CA ARG A 63 5.20 4.59 10.89
C ARG A 63 5.30 3.10 11.23
N ARG A 64 4.17 2.40 11.38
CA ARG A 64 4.17 0.93 11.55
C ARG A 64 4.68 0.22 10.30
N CYS A 65 4.18 0.61 9.12
CA CYS A 65 4.64 0.07 7.84
C CYS A 65 6.16 0.22 7.66
N ILE A 66 6.73 1.40 7.99
CA ILE A 66 8.18 1.65 7.97
C ILE A 66 8.92 0.65 8.87
N GLY A 67 8.50 0.50 10.12
CA GLY A 67 9.16 -0.40 11.07
C GLY A 67 9.15 -1.86 10.62
N PHE A 68 8.03 -2.33 10.07
CA PHE A 68 7.95 -3.65 9.46
C PHE A 68 8.86 -3.77 8.24
N SER A 69 8.83 -2.80 7.31
CA SER A 69 9.68 -2.81 6.11
C SER A 69 11.19 -2.82 6.44
N GLN A 70 11.62 -2.04 7.43
CA GLN A 70 13.01 -2.02 7.90
C GLN A 70 13.42 -3.37 8.50
N ARG A 71 12.55 -4.00 9.30
CA ARG A 71 12.80 -5.33 9.87
C ARG A 71 12.99 -6.40 8.79
N GLU A 72 12.23 -6.32 7.71
CA GLU A 72 12.35 -7.23 6.56
C GLU A 72 13.56 -6.91 5.65
N GLY A 73 14.39 -5.93 6.00
CA GLY A 73 15.61 -5.58 5.26
C GLY A 73 15.37 -4.83 3.95
N PHE A 74 14.31 -4.01 3.90
CA PHE A 74 14.02 -3.13 2.76
C PHE A 74 14.53 -1.71 3.01
N ASP A 75 14.75 -0.99 1.91
CA ASP A 75 15.37 0.35 1.87
C ASP A 75 14.34 1.47 1.73
N GLU A 76 13.21 1.13 1.13
CA GLU A 76 12.08 2.00 0.92
C GLU A 76 10.76 1.22 0.94
N LEU A 77 9.68 1.96 1.17
CA LEU A 77 8.33 1.47 0.95
C LEU A 77 7.56 2.36 -0.01
N VAL A 78 6.56 1.75 -0.62
CA VAL A 78 5.48 2.43 -1.34
C VAL A 78 4.14 1.91 -0.83
N VAL A 79 3.22 2.82 -0.54
CA VAL A 79 1.85 2.49 -0.16
C VAL A 79 0.93 2.78 -1.32
N VAL A 80 0.18 1.76 -1.72
CA VAL A 80 -0.99 1.84 -2.59
C VAL A 80 -2.22 1.42 -1.78
N ASN A 81 -3.41 1.72 -2.29
CA ASN A 81 -4.64 1.49 -1.54
C ASN A 81 -5.69 0.79 -2.39
N VAL A 82 -6.51 -0.05 -1.77
CA VAL A 82 -7.68 -0.67 -2.41
C VAL A 82 -8.59 0.41 -3.00
N TYR A 83 -8.72 1.55 -2.32
CA TYR A 83 -9.44 2.76 -2.74
C TYR A 83 -8.51 3.97 -2.67
N ALA A 84 -8.44 4.80 -3.72
CA ALA A 84 -7.56 5.98 -3.69
C ALA A 84 -8.19 7.18 -2.97
N LEU A 85 -9.51 7.18 -2.69
CA LEU A 85 -10.16 8.32 -2.06
C LEU A 85 -9.58 8.61 -0.66
N ARG A 86 -9.11 9.83 -0.45
CA ARG A 86 -8.59 10.29 0.83
C ARG A 86 -9.72 10.48 1.82
N SER A 87 -9.69 9.72 2.91
CA SER A 87 -10.66 9.82 4.00
C SER A 87 -10.07 9.37 5.33
N THR A 88 -10.24 10.18 6.38
CA THR A 88 -9.82 9.82 7.73
C THR A 88 -10.73 8.78 8.38
N ASP A 89 -12.00 8.73 7.95
CA ASP A 89 -12.98 7.72 8.34
C ASP A 89 -13.30 6.83 7.13
N PRO A 90 -12.99 5.52 7.16
CA PRO A 90 -13.29 4.60 6.07
C PRO A 90 -14.76 4.59 5.64
N ARG A 91 -15.70 4.98 6.51
CA ARG A 91 -17.13 5.11 6.15
C ARG A 91 -17.36 6.18 5.08
N GLY A 92 -16.44 7.14 4.93
CA GLY A 92 -16.47 8.15 3.87
C GLY A 92 -16.38 7.55 2.46
N LEU A 93 -15.74 6.39 2.30
CA LEU A 93 -15.65 5.68 1.02
C LEU A 93 -17.05 5.37 0.45
N TRP A 94 -18.00 5.05 1.32
CA TRP A 94 -19.33 4.59 0.91
C TRP A 94 -20.29 5.73 0.56
N ARG A 95 -19.88 6.98 0.81
CA ARG A 95 -20.62 8.19 0.44
C ARG A 95 -20.16 8.75 -0.90
N ALA A 96 -19.00 8.33 -1.39
CA ALA A 96 -18.48 8.77 -2.67
C ALA A 96 -19.06 7.94 -3.82
N ALA A 97 -19.30 8.59 -4.96
CA ALA A 97 -19.73 7.90 -6.18
C ALA A 97 -18.63 6.96 -6.71
N ASP A 98 -17.38 7.41 -6.65
CA ASP A 98 -16.22 6.62 -7.03
C ASP A 98 -15.15 6.66 -5.92
N PRO A 99 -15.16 5.71 -4.96
CA PRO A 99 -14.10 5.63 -3.96
C PRO A 99 -12.79 5.07 -4.53
N VAL A 100 -12.83 4.36 -5.67
CA VAL A 100 -11.65 3.72 -6.26
C VAL A 100 -10.74 4.79 -6.83
N GLY A 101 -11.30 5.72 -7.61
CA GLY A 101 -10.58 6.79 -8.27
C GLY A 101 -10.01 6.37 -9.64
N PRO A 102 -9.88 7.31 -10.59
CA PRO A 102 -9.72 7.00 -12.01
C PRO A 102 -8.38 6.36 -12.40
N HIS A 103 -7.33 6.54 -11.61
CA HIS A 103 -5.98 6.00 -11.90
C HIS A 103 -5.47 4.99 -10.87
N ASN A 104 -6.35 4.53 -9.96
CA ASN A 104 -5.90 3.70 -8.84
C ASN A 104 -5.40 2.32 -9.30
N ASP A 105 -6.12 1.65 -10.18
CA ASP A 105 -5.72 0.33 -10.68
C ASP A 105 -4.39 0.37 -11.45
N SER A 106 -4.19 1.39 -12.28
CA SER A 106 -2.92 1.58 -12.98
C SER A 106 -1.77 1.82 -12.01
N ALA A 107 -1.97 2.68 -11.00
CA ALA A 107 -0.96 2.93 -9.98
C ALA A 107 -0.62 1.68 -9.16
N ILE A 108 -1.63 0.86 -8.82
CA ILE A 108 -1.42 -0.45 -8.19
C ILE A 108 -0.57 -1.33 -9.11
N ALA A 109 -0.99 -1.53 -10.37
CA ALA A 109 -0.28 -2.40 -11.31
C ALA A 109 1.18 -1.98 -11.53
N GLU A 110 1.45 -0.68 -11.72
CA GLU A 110 2.80 -0.13 -11.87
C GLU A 110 3.69 -0.36 -10.64
N VAL A 111 3.12 -0.21 -9.44
CA VAL A 111 3.82 -0.51 -8.19
C VAL A 111 4.08 -2.01 -8.08
N LEU A 112 3.07 -2.84 -8.33
CA LEU A 112 3.19 -4.29 -8.24
C LEU A 112 4.23 -4.81 -9.23
N ALA A 113 4.37 -4.25 -10.44
CA ALA A 113 5.31 -4.75 -11.44
C ALA A 113 6.79 -4.69 -11.02
N ARG A 114 7.19 -3.79 -10.09
CA ARG A 114 8.60 -3.48 -9.80
C ARG A 114 9.07 -3.79 -8.37
N VAL A 115 8.16 -3.90 -7.41
CA VAL A 115 8.53 -4.14 -5.99
C VAL A 115 8.93 -5.59 -5.73
N GLN A 116 9.83 -5.85 -4.78
CA GLN A 116 10.28 -7.22 -4.49
C GLN A 116 9.31 -7.96 -3.57
N LEU A 117 8.49 -7.25 -2.77
CA LEU A 117 7.50 -7.85 -1.88
C LEU A 117 6.26 -6.97 -1.76
N VAL A 118 5.10 -7.61 -1.59
CA VAL A 118 3.81 -6.93 -1.40
C VAL A 118 3.20 -7.41 -0.09
N VAL A 119 2.87 -6.48 0.81
CA VAL A 119 2.17 -6.76 2.07
C VAL A 119 0.75 -6.22 2.00
N CYS A 120 -0.20 -7.13 2.00
CA CYS A 120 -1.63 -6.85 2.05
C CYS A 120 -2.04 -6.55 3.50
N ALA A 121 -2.76 -5.45 3.74
CA ALA A 121 -3.13 -5.02 5.09
C ALA A 121 -4.34 -4.05 5.16
N TRP A 122 -5.34 -4.24 4.30
CA TRP A 122 -6.51 -3.35 4.20
C TRP A 122 -7.62 -3.60 5.25
N GLY A 123 -7.56 -4.65 6.05
CA GLY A 123 -8.60 -4.95 7.04
C GLY A 123 -9.96 -5.32 6.42
N ALA A 124 -11.01 -5.36 7.24
CA ALA A 124 -12.29 -5.99 6.87
C ALA A 124 -13.30 -5.09 6.13
N ASN A 125 -12.92 -3.87 5.73
CA ASN A 125 -13.87 -2.89 5.20
C ASN A 125 -13.95 -2.86 3.66
N ALA A 126 -13.16 -3.64 2.93
CA ALA A 126 -13.23 -3.63 1.46
C ALA A 126 -14.44 -4.43 0.94
N ARG A 127 -15.14 -3.90 -0.07
CA ARG A 127 -16.25 -4.60 -0.73
C ARG A 127 -15.78 -5.81 -1.56
N PRO A 128 -16.56 -6.91 -1.62
CA PRO A 128 -16.15 -8.13 -2.31
C PRO A 128 -15.84 -7.97 -3.80
N ASP A 129 -16.64 -7.19 -4.54
CA ASP A 129 -16.42 -6.90 -5.97
C ASP A 129 -15.06 -6.23 -6.19
N ARG A 130 -14.72 -5.27 -5.32
CA ARG A 130 -13.42 -4.61 -5.35
C ARG A 130 -12.30 -5.59 -4.98
N LEU A 131 -12.51 -6.47 -4.02
CA LEU A 131 -11.51 -7.47 -3.63
C LEU A 131 -11.20 -8.45 -4.75
N CYS A 132 -12.19 -8.87 -5.54
CA CYS A 132 -11.90 -9.71 -6.68
C CYS A 132 -11.01 -8.99 -7.71
N ARG A 133 -11.30 -7.71 -8.00
CA ARG A 133 -10.42 -6.90 -8.86
C ARG A 133 -9.00 -6.79 -8.30
N ILE A 134 -8.84 -6.62 -6.99
CA ILE A 134 -7.52 -6.63 -6.34
C ILE A 134 -6.83 -7.98 -6.48
N GLY A 135 -7.57 -9.09 -6.35
CA GLY A 135 -7.06 -10.44 -6.61
C GLY A 135 -6.49 -10.60 -8.01
N GLU A 136 -7.20 -10.10 -9.04
CA GLU A 136 -6.72 -10.09 -10.43
C GLU A 136 -5.40 -9.32 -10.59
N LEU A 137 -5.27 -8.15 -9.95
CA LEU A 137 -4.05 -7.34 -10.01
C LEU A 137 -2.87 -8.01 -9.27
N LEU A 138 -3.15 -8.75 -8.20
CA LEU A 138 -2.15 -9.46 -7.41
C LEU A 138 -1.73 -10.81 -8.01
N ARG A 139 -2.58 -11.46 -8.81
CA ARG A 139 -2.32 -12.79 -9.39
C ARG A 139 -0.96 -12.90 -10.07
N PRO A 140 -0.51 -11.96 -10.94
CA PRO A 140 0.79 -12.05 -11.61
C PRO A 140 1.99 -12.03 -10.63
N VAL A 141 1.75 -11.61 -9.39
CA VAL A 141 2.80 -11.43 -8.36
C VAL A 141 2.57 -12.29 -7.12
N ALA A 142 1.65 -13.27 -7.18
CA ALA A 142 1.17 -14.05 -6.03
C ALA A 142 2.31 -14.65 -5.18
N ALA A 143 3.40 -15.13 -5.81
CA ALA A 143 4.55 -15.72 -5.12
C ALA A 143 5.20 -14.80 -4.07
N ARG A 144 5.09 -13.47 -4.23
CA ARG A 144 5.64 -12.44 -3.33
C ARG A 144 4.59 -11.68 -2.53
N VAL A 145 3.33 -12.14 -2.52
CA VAL A 145 2.26 -11.52 -1.72
C VAL A 145 2.26 -12.10 -0.32
N ARG A 146 2.27 -11.22 0.68
CA ARG A 146 2.29 -11.54 2.11
C ARG A 146 1.23 -10.74 2.85
N CYS A 147 0.96 -11.12 4.09
CA CYS A 147 0.18 -10.34 5.05
C CYS A 147 0.74 -10.53 6.47
N LEU A 148 0.21 -9.80 7.45
CA LEU A 148 0.55 -9.96 8.87
C LEU A 148 -0.41 -10.92 9.61
N GLY A 149 -1.09 -11.79 8.85
CA GLY A 149 -2.20 -12.62 9.30
C GLY A 149 -3.55 -12.10 8.80
N THR A 150 -4.60 -12.85 9.08
CA THR A 150 -5.96 -12.59 8.61
C THR A 150 -6.96 -12.50 9.75
N THR A 151 -8.04 -11.74 9.54
CA THR A 151 -9.24 -11.82 10.36
C THR A 151 -9.93 -13.18 10.19
N GLN A 152 -10.93 -13.48 11.03
CA GLN A 152 -11.79 -14.66 10.85
C GLN A 152 -12.49 -14.67 9.48
N GLY A 153 -12.79 -13.49 8.91
CA GLY A 153 -13.36 -13.35 7.57
C GLY A 153 -12.32 -13.36 6.43
N GLY A 154 -11.07 -13.78 6.69
CA GLY A 154 -10.02 -13.90 5.68
C GLY A 154 -9.35 -12.59 5.26
N ALA A 155 -9.88 -11.43 5.66
CA ALA A 155 -9.27 -10.15 5.31
C ALA A 155 -7.90 -9.96 6.00
N PRO A 156 -6.87 -9.42 5.32
CA PRO A 156 -5.55 -9.21 5.91
C PRO A 156 -5.58 -8.15 7.01
N LEU A 157 -4.89 -8.42 8.11
CA LEU A 157 -4.90 -7.56 9.30
C LEU A 157 -4.21 -6.21 9.05
N HIS A 158 -4.79 -5.15 9.63
CA HIS A 158 -4.21 -3.81 9.59
C HIS A 158 -3.04 -3.68 10.59
N PRO A 159 -1.91 -3.05 10.24
CA PRO A 159 -0.66 -3.11 11.01
C PRO A 159 -0.70 -2.30 12.33
N LEU A 160 -1.64 -1.35 12.46
CA LEU A 160 -1.63 -0.36 13.55
C LEU A 160 -1.62 -0.97 14.95
N ARG A 161 -2.31 -2.09 15.16
CA ARG A 161 -2.47 -2.73 16.48
C ARG A 161 -1.67 -4.01 16.66
N LEU A 162 -0.90 -4.41 15.66
CA LEU A 162 -0.14 -5.67 15.71
C LEU A 162 1.21 -5.47 16.42
N PRO A 163 1.74 -6.47 17.14
CA PRO A 163 3.10 -6.45 17.67
C PRO A 163 4.16 -6.19 16.60
N LYS A 164 5.27 -5.53 16.98
CA LYS A 164 6.37 -5.16 16.05
C LYS A 164 7.13 -6.35 15.45
N ASP A 165 6.99 -7.52 16.05
CA ASP A 165 7.60 -8.80 15.69
C ASP A 165 6.62 -9.75 15.00
N THR A 166 5.39 -9.31 14.73
CA THR A 166 4.41 -10.11 13.96
C THR A 166 5.03 -10.54 12.63
N PRO A 167 5.14 -11.86 12.36
CA PRO A 167 5.80 -12.36 11.16
C PRO A 167 4.94 -12.12 9.92
N LEU A 168 5.60 -11.97 8.78
CA LEU A 168 4.91 -12.02 7.49
C LEU A 168 4.55 -13.47 7.14
N GLN A 169 3.35 -13.65 6.60
CA GLN A 169 2.80 -14.93 6.18
C GLN A 169 2.45 -14.88 4.71
N ALA A 170 2.52 -16.03 4.01
CA ALA A 170 1.99 -16.14 2.65
C ALA A 170 0.52 -15.72 2.63
N PHE A 171 0.12 -14.97 1.60
CA PHE A 171 -1.26 -14.58 1.40
C PHE A 171 -1.62 -14.90 -0.05
N ASP A 172 -2.53 -15.85 -0.24
CA ASP A 172 -2.97 -16.29 -1.55
C ASP A 172 -4.04 -15.32 -2.09
N PRO A 173 -3.78 -14.55 -3.17
CA PRO A 173 -4.76 -13.64 -3.74
C PRO A 173 -5.97 -14.33 -4.36
N GLU A 174 -5.91 -15.64 -4.67
CA GLU A 174 -7.04 -16.36 -5.27
C GLU A 174 -8.26 -16.42 -4.34
N VAL A 175 -8.04 -16.38 -3.02
CA VAL A 175 -9.12 -16.38 -2.01
C VAL A 175 -10.02 -15.14 -2.11
N LEU A 176 -9.58 -14.09 -2.82
CA LEU A 176 -10.33 -12.83 -2.96
C LEU A 176 -11.44 -12.88 -4.01
N CYS A 177 -11.40 -13.84 -4.94
CA CYS A 177 -12.39 -13.97 -6.01
C CYS A 177 -13.40 -15.11 -5.78
N GLY A 178 -13.51 -15.63 -4.56
CA GLY A 178 -14.54 -16.62 -4.20
C GLY A 178 -14.43 -17.94 -4.97
N ARG A 179 -13.20 -18.40 -5.22
CA ARG A 179 -12.94 -19.75 -5.74
C ARG A 179 -12.45 -20.68 -4.64
#